data_AF-A0A5D2QBP8-F1
#
_entry.id   AF-A0A5D2QBP8-F1
#
_cell.length_a   1.000
_cell.length_b   1.000
_cell.length_c   1.000
_cell.angle_alpha   90.00
_cell.angle_beta   90.00
_cell.angle_gamma   90.00
#
_symmetry.space_group_name_H-M   'P 1'
#
loop_
_entity.id
_entity.type
_entity.pdbx_description
1 polymer ?
#
loop_
_entity_poly.entity_id
_entity_poly.type
_entity_poly.pdbx_seq_one_letter_code
_entity_poly.pdbx_strand_id
1 'polypeptide(L)'
;MLAGYSNVSSKAKIKGLEKIDRLFNTYANSSLGMIDPEGIEALCSDLGVDYTDVRILMLAWKLKAEKQGYFTQDEWQTGLKALGVDSLSKLKKALSDLEKEVEKPSNYEDFYTYAFRYCLTEEKQKSVDIESICELLNLVLGVQFRPQIDSLIEYLKVQNDYKVINSDQWINFLRFCKEISFPDLENYDATQAWPLILDNYVEWMREKHS
;
A
#
# COMPACT_ATOMS: atom_id res chain seq x y z
N MET A 1 40.57 6.53 -27.74
CA MET A 1 39.26 7.22 -27.77
C MET A 1 38.28 6.78 -26.65
N LEU A 2 38.75 6.32 -25.47
CA LEU A 2 37.87 5.76 -24.42
C LEU A 2 37.65 6.65 -23.18
N ALA A 3 38.26 7.84 -23.10
CA ALA A 3 38.15 8.72 -21.93
C ALA A 3 36.89 9.63 -21.91
N GLY A 4 36.12 9.68 -23.00
CA GLY A 4 34.94 10.56 -23.13
C GLY A 4 33.62 10.00 -22.61
N TYR A 5 33.42 8.68 -22.66
CA TYR A 5 32.13 8.05 -22.33
C TYR A 5 31.88 7.93 -20.82
N SER A 6 32.91 7.69 -20.01
CA SER A 6 32.79 7.56 -18.55
C SER A 6 32.42 8.90 -17.89
N ASN A 7 32.97 10.01 -18.37
CA ASN A 7 32.78 11.33 -17.75
C ASN A 7 31.38 11.93 -18.03
N VAL A 8 30.78 11.61 -19.18
CA VAL A 8 29.42 12.05 -19.54
C VAL A 8 28.36 11.30 -18.73
N SER A 9 28.54 9.99 -18.52
CA SER A 9 27.66 9.17 -17.67
C SER A 9 27.64 9.65 -16.22
N SER A 10 28.81 9.99 -15.67
CA SER A 10 28.94 10.53 -14.31
C SER A 10 28.25 11.89 -14.15
N LYS A 11 28.44 12.82 -15.09
CA LYS A 11 27.79 14.14 -15.07
C LYS A 11 26.26 14.05 -15.20
N ALA A 12 25.75 13.13 -16.03
CA ALA A 12 24.32 12.92 -16.19
C ALA A 12 23.69 12.36 -14.91
N LYS A 13 24.36 11.43 -14.23
CA LYS A 13 23.93 10.90 -12.93
C LYS A 13 23.87 11.98 -11.85
N ILE A 14 24.88 12.84 -11.77
CA ILE A 14 24.91 13.98 -10.81
C ILE A 14 23.74 14.93 -11.07
N LYS A 15 23.52 15.33 -12.34
CA LYS A 15 22.39 16.20 -12.71
C LYS A 15 21.02 15.57 -12.42
N GLY A 16 20.88 14.25 -12.56
CA GLY A 16 19.65 13.54 -12.22
C GLY A 16 19.36 13.59 -10.72
N LEU A 17 20.38 13.36 -9.89
CA LEU A 17 20.26 13.44 -8.43
C LEU A 17 19.89 14.87 -7.98
N GLU A 18 20.54 15.89 -8.54
CA GLU A 18 20.22 17.30 -8.26
C GLU A 18 18.75 17.65 -8.55
N LYS A 19 18.14 17.03 -9.57
CA LYS A 19 16.72 17.25 -9.87
C LYS A 19 15.80 16.55 -8.88
N ILE A 20 16.13 15.32 -8.49
CA ILE A 20 15.38 14.57 -7.47
C ILE A 20 15.37 15.35 -6.15
N ASP A 21 16.52 15.92 -5.78
CA ASP A 21 16.65 16.74 -4.57
C ASP A 21 15.83 18.02 -4.63
N ARG A 22 15.84 18.71 -5.79
CA ARG A 22 15.00 19.90 -5.97
C ARG A 22 13.51 19.57 -5.88
N LEU A 23 13.10 18.43 -6.43
CA LEU A 23 11.72 17.99 -6.33
C LEU A 23 11.34 17.67 -4.88
N PHE A 24 12.22 16.97 -4.13
CA PHE A 24 12.03 16.73 -2.71
C PHE A 24 11.86 18.04 -1.93
N ASN A 25 12.77 19.00 -2.13
CA ASN A 25 12.74 20.30 -1.45
C ASN A 25 11.52 21.16 -1.79
N THR A 26 10.77 20.82 -2.84
CA THR A 26 9.51 21.51 -3.18
C THR A 26 8.40 21.15 -2.19
N TYR A 27 8.42 19.93 -1.65
CA TYR A 27 7.38 19.39 -0.78
C TYR A 27 7.86 19.16 0.66
N ALA A 28 9.17 19.15 0.89
CA ALA A 28 9.73 18.88 2.20
C ALA A 28 9.53 20.05 3.17
N ASN A 29 9.15 19.72 4.40
CA ASN A 29 9.18 20.64 5.52
C ASN A 29 10.63 20.93 5.91
N SER A 30 11.03 22.20 5.82
CA SER A 30 12.42 22.61 6.08
C SER A 30 12.89 22.38 7.52
N SER A 31 11.97 22.33 8.48
CA SER A 31 12.30 22.09 9.89
C SER A 31 12.47 20.61 10.21
N LEU A 32 11.68 19.75 9.55
CA LEU A 32 11.71 18.30 9.76
C LEU A 32 12.71 17.58 8.83
N GLY A 33 13.06 18.20 7.70
CA GLY A 33 13.89 17.57 6.67
C GLY A 33 13.22 16.40 5.95
N MET A 34 11.88 16.37 5.96
CA MET A 34 11.04 15.29 5.44
C MET A 34 9.83 15.89 4.71
N ILE A 35 9.29 15.16 3.75
CA ILE A 35 7.93 15.43 3.26
C ILE A 35 6.99 14.90 4.34
N ASP A 36 6.24 15.79 4.96
CA ASP A 36 5.24 15.51 6.00
C ASP A 36 3.82 15.43 5.37
N PRO A 37 2.74 15.22 6.15
CA PRO A 37 1.39 15.09 5.59
C PRO A 37 1.00 16.27 4.69
N GLU A 38 1.31 17.50 5.09
CA GLU A 38 1.06 18.71 4.30
C GLU A 38 1.85 18.70 2.97
N GLY A 39 3.11 18.25 3.01
CA GLY A 39 3.92 18.06 1.81
C GLY A 39 3.37 16.98 0.88
N ILE A 40 2.84 15.88 1.43
CA ILE A 40 2.18 14.82 0.65
C ILE A 40 0.89 15.34 0.01
N GLU A 41 0.06 16.09 0.73
CA GLU A 41 -1.14 16.71 0.18
C GLU A 41 -0.81 17.65 -0.99
N ALA A 42 0.22 18.49 -0.82
CA ALA A 42 0.70 19.37 -1.89
C ALA A 42 1.20 18.57 -3.11
N LEU A 43 1.98 17.51 -2.88
CA LEU A 43 2.43 16.59 -3.93
C LEU A 43 1.25 15.94 -4.67
N CYS A 44 0.24 15.45 -3.95
CA CYS A 44 -0.94 14.81 -4.52
C CYS A 44 -1.76 15.80 -5.37
N SER A 45 -1.94 17.03 -4.88
CA SER A 45 -2.57 18.12 -5.61
C SER A 45 -1.88 18.40 -6.95
N ASP A 46 -0.55 18.51 -6.94
CA ASP A 46 0.28 18.72 -8.14
C ASP A 46 0.24 17.53 -9.11
N LEU A 47 0.11 16.31 -8.59
CA LEU A 47 -0.08 15.09 -9.38
C LEU A 47 -1.50 14.97 -9.93
N GLY A 48 -2.46 15.71 -9.36
CA GLY A 48 -3.89 15.65 -9.69
C GLY A 48 -4.53 14.34 -9.24
N VAL A 49 -4.17 13.86 -8.05
CA VAL A 49 -4.71 12.66 -7.40
C VAL A 49 -5.09 12.99 -5.97
N ASP A 50 -6.01 12.21 -5.39
CA ASP A 50 -6.37 12.34 -3.98
C ASP A 50 -5.26 11.76 -3.09
N TYR A 51 -5.04 12.30 -1.89
CA TYR A 51 -4.03 11.76 -0.97
C TYR A 51 -4.39 10.37 -0.42
N THR A 52 -5.68 10.00 -0.50
CA THR A 52 -6.20 8.67 -0.18
C THR A 52 -6.16 7.69 -1.36
N ASP A 53 -5.70 8.14 -2.53
CA ASP A 53 -5.60 7.29 -3.72
C ASP A 53 -4.59 6.14 -3.49
N VAL A 54 -4.98 4.91 -3.86
CA VAL A 54 -4.15 3.72 -3.68
C VAL A 54 -2.78 3.86 -4.33
N ARG A 55 -2.66 4.66 -5.40
CA ARG A 55 -1.38 4.90 -6.08
C ARG A 55 -0.38 5.64 -5.19
N ILE A 56 -0.84 6.42 -4.22
CA ILE A 56 0.04 7.04 -3.21
C ILE A 56 0.57 5.99 -2.23
N LEU A 57 -0.26 5.01 -1.86
CA LEU A 57 0.20 3.84 -1.08
C LEU A 57 1.18 2.97 -1.89
N MET A 58 0.93 2.77 -3.19
CA MET A 58 1.87 2.07 -4.09
C MET A 58 3.18 2.82 -4.23
N LEU A 59 3.14 4.16 -4.29
CA LEU A 59 4.34 4.99 -4.28
C LEU A 59 5.12 4.76 -2.99
N ALA A 60 4.47 4.87 -1.82
CA ALA A 60 5.10 4.59 -0.52
C ALA A 60 5.78 3.20 -0.49
N TRP A 61 5.10 2.17 -1.01
CA TRP A 61 5.67 0.82 -1.16
C TRP A 61 6.96 0.80 -1.97
N LYS A 62 7.01 1.52 -3.10
CA LYS A 62 8.23 1.63 -3.94
C LYS A 62 9.36 2.42 -3.29
N LEU A 63 9.03 3.46 -2.54
CA LEU A 63 10.00 4.21 -1.74
C LEU A 63 10.49 3.40 -0.53
N LYS A 64 9.76 2.33 -0.16
CA LYS A 64 9.93 1.59 1.09
C LYS A 64 9.77 2.50 2.30
N ALA A 65 8.77 3.38 2.25
CA ALA A 65 8.53 4.34 3.31
C ALA A 65 8.22 3.62 4.63
N GLU A 66 8.92 3.99 5.70
CA GLU A 66 8.75 3.32 7.00
C GLU A 66 7.58 3.90 7.81
N LYS A 67 7.29 5.19 7.65
CA LYS A 67 6.30 5.90 8.46
C LYS A 67 5.16 6.43 7.60
N GLN A 68 3.92 6.09 7.95
CA GLN A 68 2.73 6.59 7.25
C GLN A 68 2.68 8.11 7.23
N GLY A 69 2.46 8.67 6.03
CA GLY A 69 2.30 10.10 5.85
C GLY A 69 3.62 10.88 5.84
N TYR A 70 4.77 10.18 5.77
CA TYR A 70 6.06 10.83 5.66
C TYR A 70 6.98 10.16 4.64
N PHE A 71 7.79 10.97 3.95
CA PHE A 71 8.92 10.50 3.16
C PHE A 71 10.20 11.21 3.59
N THR A 72 11.20 10.43 3.99
CA THR A 72 12.57 10.91 4.18
C THR A 72 13.23 11.21 2.84
N GLN A 73 14.30 12.02 2.87
CA GLN A 73 15.09 12.29 1.68
C GLN A 73 15.72 11.02 1.09
N ASP A 74 16.15 10.07 1.93
CA ASP A 74 16.79 8.82 1.47
C ASP A 74 15.79 7.88 0.77
N GLU A 75 14.62 7.67 1.38
CA GLU A 75 13.51 6.90 0.77
C GLU A 75 13.11 7.51 -0.58
N TRP A 76 12.99 8.84 -0.63
CA TRP A 76 12.65 9.58 -1.84
C TRP A 76 13.71 9.42 -2.93
N GLN A 77 14.98 9.67 -2.60
CA GLN A 77 16.09 9.56 -3.55
C GLN A 77 16.23 8.13 -4.08
N THR A 78 16.23 7.16 -3.18
CA THR A 78 16.40 5.74 -3.52
C THR A 78 15.23 5.24 -4.35
N GLY A 79 14.00 5.53 -3.94
CA GLY A 79 12.78 5.14 -4.64
C GLY A 79 12.67 5.78 -6.02
N LEU A 80 12.79 7.10 -6.14
CA LEU A 80 12.66 7.78 -7.42
C LEU A 80 13.78 7.42 -8.40
N LYS A 81 15.00 7.19 -7.90
CA LYS A 81 16.10 6.70 -8.74
C LYS A 81 15.82 5.29 -9.26
N ALA A 82 15.27 4.40 -8.44
CA ALA A 82 14.86 3.06 -8.87
C ALA A 82 13.74 3.11 -9.92
N LEU A 83 12.84 4.10 -9.82
CA LEU A 83 11.79 4.37 -10.80
C LEU A 83 12.26 5.12 -12.05
N GLY A 84 13.48 5.67 -12.06
CA GLY A 84 13.97 6.53 -13.15
C GLY A 84 13.25 7.89 -13.23
N VAL A 85 12.69 8.35 -12.11
CA VAL A 85 11.91 9.58 -11.99
C VAL A 85 12.82 10.73 -11.52
N ASP A 86 12.81 11.85 -12.24
CA ASP A 86 13.53 13.08 -11.90
C ASP A 86 12.66 14.34 -12.10
N SER A 87 11.34 14.17 -12.25
CA SER A 87 10.38 15.26 -12.43
C SER A 87 8.96 14.82 -12.05
N LEU A 88 8.09 15.80 -11.76
CA LEU A 88 6.69 15.57 -11.43
C LEU A 88 5.93 14.85 -12.57
N SER A 89 6.19 15.21 -13.83
CA SER A 89 5.56 14.56 -14.99
C SER A 89 5.93 13.08 -15.09
N LYS A 90 7.19 12.72 -14.79
CA LYS A 90 7.61 11.32 -14.75
C LYS A 90 7.02 10.60 -13.54
N LEU A 91 6.90 11.26 -12.39
CA LEU A 91 6.27 10.70 -11.20
C LEU A 91 4.80 10.36 -11.47
N LYS A 92 4.06 11.27 -12.11
CA LYS A 92 2.66 11.04 -12.52
C LYS A 92 2.52 9.84 -13.44
N LYS A 93 3.43 9.67 -14.41
CA LYS A 93 3.47 8.47 -15.25
C LYS A 93 3.81 7.22 -14.44
N ALA A 94 4.78 7.31 -13.54
CA ALA A 94 5.19 6.20 -12.70
C ALA A 94 4.02 5.67 -11.86
N LEU A 95 3.17 6.54 -11.28
CA LEU A 95 1.97 6.11 -10.56
C LEU A 95 1.10 5.14 -11.37
N SER A 96 0.87 5.42 -12.65
CA SER A 96 0.11 4.52 -13.54
C SER A 96 0.86 3.24 -13.90
N ASP A 97 2.19 3.29 -13.95
CA ASP A 97 3.01 2.10 -14.19
C ASP A 97 3.06 1.19 -12.94
N LEU A 98 2.93 1.76 -11.74
CA LEU A 98 2.88 1.01 -10.47
C LEU A 98 1.64 0.15 -10.32
N GLU A 99 0.49 0.59 -10.83
CA GLU A 99 -0.74 -0.23 -10.84
C GLU A 99 -0.47 -1.58 -11.53
N LYS A 100 0.12 -1.53 -12.73
CA LYS A 100 0.50 -2.73 -13.50
C LYS A 100 1.62 -3.53 -12.84
N GLU A 101 2.50 -2.87 -12.09
CA GLU A 101 3.56 -3.56 -11.36
C GLU A 101 2.97 -4.38 -10.21
N VAL A 102 2.01 -3.82 -9.47
CA VAL A 102 1.33 -4.43 -8.33
C VAL A 102 0.45 -5.60 -8.76
N GLU A 103 -0.16 -5.57 -9.96
CA GLU A 103 -0.96 -6.68 -10.50
C GLU A 103 -0.20 -8.01 -10.65
N LYS A 104 1.14 -8.00 -10.64
CA LYS A 104 1.93 -9.23 -10.71
C LYS A 104 1.80 -10.01 -9.40
N PRO A 105 1.56 -11.34 -9.42
CA PRO A 105 1.21 -12.11 -8.22
C PRO A 105 2.15 -11.89 -7.02
N SER A 106 3.47 -11.97 -7.21
CA SER A 106 4.44 -11.78 -6.13
C SER A 106 4.47 -10.35 -5.60
N ASN A 107 4.27 -9.36 -6.47
CA ASN A 107 4.26 -7.96 -6.09
C ASN A 107 2.96 -7.61 -5.37
N TYR A 108 1.84 -8.21 -5.76
CA TYR A 108 0.56 -8.02 -5.11
C TYR A 108 0.62 -8.47 -3.64
N GLU A 109 1.20 -9.63 -3.37
CA GLU A 109 1.36 -10.15 -2.01
C GLU A 109 2.33 -9.31 -1.17
N ASP A 110 3.45 -8.86 -1.76
CA ASP A 110 4.40 -7.98 -1.10
C ASP A 110 3.79 -6.60 -0.79
N PHE A 111 3.09 -6.00 -1.75
CA PHE A 111 2.35 -4.76 -1.59
C PHE A 111 1.25 -4.88 -0.54
N TYR A 112 0.46 -5.96 -0.58
CA TYR A 112 -0.61 -6.22 0.38
C TYR A 112 -0.07 -6.34 1.82
N THR A 113 1.05 -7.04 1.99
CA THR A 113 1.73 -7.16 3.29
C THR A 113 2.30 -5.81 3.75
N TYR A 114 2.91 -5.06 2.83
CA TYR A 114 3.43 -3.73 3.09
C TYR A 114 2.33 -2.78 3.56
N ALA A 115 1.17 -2.78 2.90
CA ALA A 115 0.05 -1.89 3.19
C ALA A 115 -0.36 -1.94 4.68
N PHE A 116 -0.50 -3.14 5.24
CA PHE A 116 -0.81 -3.31 6.66
C PHE A 116 0.32 -2.80 7.56
N ARG A 117 1.58 -3.12 7.25
CA ARG A 117 2.72 -2.64 8.03
C ARG A 117 2.80 -1.12 8.02
N TYR A 118 2.51 -0.50 6.88
CA TYR A 118 2.54 0.95 6.72
C TYR A 118 1.48 1.63 7.60
N CYS A 119 0.36 0.97 7.90
CA CYS A 119 -0.66 1.48 8.84
C CYS A 119 -0.29 1.33 10.33
N LEU A 120 0.84 0.70 10.66
CA LEU A 120 1.32 0.61 12.06
C LEU A 120 2.14 1.87 12.37
N THR A 121 1.52 2.86 13.00
CA THR A 121 2.13 4.18 13.23
C THR A 121 2.93 4.27 14.54
N GLU A 122 2.74 3.33 15.46
CA GLU A 122 3.42 3.29 16.76
C GLU A 122 4.41 2.10 16.86
N GLU A 123 5.58 2.31 17.47
CA GLU A 123 6.69 1.33 17.52
C GLU A 123 6.29 -0.07 18.03
N LYS A 124 5.32 -0.14 18.94
CA LYS A 124 4.85 -1.39 19.57
C LYS A 124 3.50 -1.86 19.05
N GLN A 125 2.90 -1.15 18.08
CA GLN A 125 1.63 -1.53 17.51
C GLN A 125 1.79 -2.79 16.65
N LYS A 126 0.92 -3.76 16.87
CA LYS A 126 0.92 -5.04 16.14
C LYS A 126 -0.42 -5.32 15.46
N SER A 127 -1.33 -4.36 15.55
CA SER A 127 -2.70 -4.50 15.11
C SER A 127 -3.29 -3.15 14.77
N VAL A 128 -4.21 -3.14 13.81
CA VAL A 128 -4.93 -1.96 13.32
C VAL A 128 -6.39 -2.11 13.71
N ASP A 129 -7.08 -1.01 14.04
CA ASP A 129 -8.50 -1.03 14.38
C ASP A 129 -9.38 -1.45 13.17
N ILE A 130 -10.60 -1.88 13.47
CA ILE A 130 -11.54 -2.40 12.45
C ILE A 130 -11.90 -1.35 11.39
N GLU A 131 -12.05 -0.08 11.77
CA GLU A 131 -12.48 0.98 10.85
C GLU A 131 -11.40 1.21 9.79
N SER A 132 -10.17 1.42 10.23
CA SER A 132 -8.99 1.54 9.36
C SER A 132 -8.76 0.30 8.50
N ILE A 133 -9.01 -0.90 9.03
CA ILE A 133 -8.91 -2.15 8.25
C ILE A 133 -9.97 -2.22 7.16
N CYS A 134 -11.20 -1.79 7.42
CA CYS A 134 -12.25 -1.77 6.40
C CYS A 134 -11.88 -0.83 5.24
N GLU A 135 -11.29 0.32 5.55
CA GLU A 135 -10.78 1.25 4.52
C GLU A 135 -9.63 0.62 3.73
N LEU A 136 -8.65 0.02 4.42
CA LEU A 136 -7.51 -0.61 3.78
C LEU A 136 -7.92 -1.79 2.90
N LEU A 137 -8.84 -2.67 3.36
CA LEU A 137 -9.40 -3.77 2.57
C LEU A 137 -10.04 -3.27 1.27
N ASN A 138 -10.85 -2.21 1.36
CA ASN A 138 -11.44 -1.58 0.18
C ASN A 138 -10.38 -1.05 -0.78
N LEU A 139 -9.34 -0.43 -0.23
CA LEU A 139 -8.28 0.21 -1.00
C LEU A 139 -7.43 -0.81 -1.76
N VAL A 140 -7.02 -1.92 -1.11
CA VAL A 140 -6.05 -2.85 -1.70
C VAL A 140 -6.65 -4.13 -2.29
N LEU A 141 -7.83 -4.58 -1.82
CA LEU A 141 -8.51 -5.78 -2.34
C LEU A 141 -9.79 -5.47 -3.12
N GLY A 142 -10.39 -4.29 -2.91
CA GLY A 142 -11.73 -3.97 -3.43
C GLY A 142 -11.85 -3.98 -4.96
N VAL A 143 -10.77 -3.74 -5.70
CA VAL A 143 -10.81 -3.82 -7.18
C VAL A 143 -10.90 -5.27 -7.65
N GLN A 144 -10.18 -6.19 -7.01
CA GLN A 144 -10.07 -7.58 -7.44
C GLN A 144 -11.15 -8.50 -6.83
N PHE A 145 -11.57 -8.23 -5.60
CA PHE A 145 -12.43 -9.12 -4.80
C PHE A 145 -13.67 -8.40 -4.26
N ARG A 146 -14.24 -7.46 -5.04
CA ARG A 146 -15.31 -6.56 -4.57
C ARG A 146 -16.43 -7.27 -3.79
N PRO A 147 -17.07 -8.34 -4.30
CA PRO A 147 -18.17 -8.99 -3.58
C PRO A 147 -17.74 -9.61 -2.24
N GLN A 148 -16.56 -10.24 -2.20
CA GLN A 148 -16.00 -10.81 -0.97
C GLN A 148 -15.69 -9.73 0.05
N ILE A 149 -15.08 -8.61 -0.39
CA ILE A 149 -14.66 -7.52 0.49
C ILE A 149 -15.85 -6.76 1.05
N ASP A 150 -16.87 -6.48 0.23
CA ASP A 150 -18.09 -5.83 0.71
C ASP A 150 -18.77 -6.68 1.81
N SER A 151 -18.83 -8.00 1.60
CA SER A 151 -19.40 -8.93 2.58
C SER A 151 -18.57 -9.09 3.84
N LEU A 152 -17.24 -9.20 3.72
CA LEU A 152 -16.33 -9.28 4.86
C LEU A 152 -16.38 -7.99 5.69
N ILE A 153 -16.41 -6.82 5.05
CA ILE A 153 -16.51 -5.52 5.73
C ILE A 153 -17.85 -5.39 6.46
N GLU A 154 -18.95 -5.86 5.87
CA GLU A 154 -20.24 -5.91 6.55
C GLU A 154 -20.14 -6.71 7.85
N TYR A 155 -19.56 -7.92 7.78
CA TYR A 155 -19.32 -8.74 8.96
C TYR A 155 -18.44 -8.05 10.00
N LEU A 156 -17.29 -7.51 9.59
CA LEU A 156 -16.33 -6.84 10.49
C LEU A 156 -16.97 -5.67 11.26
N LYS A 157 -17.94 -4.98 10.64
CA LYS A 157 -18.67 -3.86 11.25
C LYS A 157 -19.76 -4.28 12.25
N VAL A 158 -20.32 -5.49 12.12
CA VAL A 158 -21.42 -5.96 12.99
C VAL A 158 -20.94 -6.88 14.11
N GLN A 159 -19.83 -7.61 13.91
CA GLN A 159 -19.23 -8.45 14.93
C GLN A 159 -18.69 -7.62 16.11
N ASN A 160 -18.65 -8.22 17.31
CA ASN A 160 -18.21 -7.51 18.53
C ASN A 160 -16.98 -8.13 19.21
N ASP A 161 -16.53 -9.30 18.76
CA ASP A 161 -15.47 -10.08 19.38
C ASP A 161 -14.09 -9.47 19.13
N TYR A 162 -13.91 -8.80 17.99
CA TYR A 162 -12.66 -8.20 17.56
C TYR A 162 -12.79 -6.69 17.47
N LYS A 163 -11.83 -5.99 18.09
CA LYS A 163 -11.68 -4.53 17.98
C LYS A 163 -10.49 -4.12 17.12
N VAL A 164 -9.57 -5.04 16.85
CA VAL A 164 -8.36 -4.84 16.07
C VAL A 164 -8.04 -6.11 15.27
N ILE A 165 -7.32 -5.94 14.16
CA ILE A 165 -6.83 -7.01 13.29
C ILE A 165 -5.31 -7.01 13.32
N ASN A 166 -4.71 -8.19 13.47
CA ASN A 166 -3.26 -8.38 13.43
C ASN A 166 -2.78 -8.83 12.04
N SER A 167 -1.46 -8.90 11.86
CA SER A 167 -0.84 -9.26 10.57
C SER A 167 -1.23 -10.67 10.08
N ASP A 168 -1.37 -11.65 10.96
CA ASP A 168 -1.75 -13.02 10.58
C ASP A 168 -3.18 -13.07 10.02
N GLN A 169 -4.12 -12.41 10.69
CA GLN A 169 -5.50 -12.28 10.22
C GLN A 169 -5.56 -11.54 8.88
N TRP A 170 -4.81 -10.45 8.74
CA TRP A 170 -4.70 -9.70 7.49
C TRP A 170 -4.25 -10.58 6.33
N ILE A 171 -3.13 -11.30 6.48
CA ILE A 171 -2.64 -12.21 5.42
C ILE A 171 -3.68 -13.28 5.06
N ASN A 172 -4.38 -13.82 6.05
CA ASN A 172 -5.40 -14.82 5.80
C ASN A 172 -6.65 -14.26 5.10
N PHE A 173 -6.95 -12.96 5.18
CA PHE A 173 -8.04 -12.35 4.39
C PHE A 173 -7.76 -12.41 2.89
N LEU A 174 -6.53 -12.12 2.46
CA LEU A 174 -6.13 -12.29 1.05
C LEU A 174 -6.15 -13.77 0.66
N ARG A 175 -5.62 -14.65 1.52
CA ARG A 175 -5.64 -16.10 1.28
C ARG A 175 -7.07 -16.61 1.10
N PHE A 176 -8.00 -16.18 1.96
CA PHE A 176 -9.41 -16.53 1.89
C PHE A 176 -10.03 -16.07 0.56
N CYS A 177 -9.77 -14.83 0.13
CA CYS A 177 -10.25 -14.32 -1.16
C CYS A 177 -9.73 -15.11 -2.37
N LYS A 178 -8.52 -15.70 -2.27
CA LYS A 178 -7.90 -16.49 -3.33
C LYS A 178 -8.36 -17.95 -3.35
N GLU A 179 -8.58 -18.55 -2.18
CA GLU A 179 -8.78 -19.99 -2.03
C GLU A 179 -10.25 -20.40 -1.88
N ILE A 180 -11.12 -19.55 -1.32
CA ILE A 180 -12.50 -19.91 -0.99
C ILE A 180 -13.48 -19.47 -2.09
N SER A 181 -14.38 -20.38 -2.48
CA SER A 181 -15.46 -20.08 -3.43
C SER A 181 -16.43 -19.09 -2.81
N PHE A 182 -16.88 -18.12 -3.60
CA PHE A 182 -17.83 -17.10 -3.16
C PHE A 182 -18.95 -16.97 -4.19
N PRO A 183 -20.24 -16.87 -3.78
CA PRO A 183 -20.72 -16.62 -2.41
C PRO A 183 -21.03 -17.87 -1.56
N ASP A 184 -20.98 -19.08 -2.14
CA ASP A 184 -21.48 -20.29 -1.48
C ASP A 184 -20.57 -20.85 -0.36
N LEU A 185 -19.27 -20.54 -0.39
CA LEU A 185 -18.26 -21.02 0.55
C LEU A 185 -18.21 -22.57 0.64
N GLU A 186 -18.60 -23.29 -0.43
CA GLU A 186 -18.71 -24.76 -0.43
C GLU A 186 -17.39 -25.47 -0.14
N ASN A 187 -16.27 -24.89 -0.60
CA ASN A 187 -14.95 -25.47 -0.41
C ASN A 187 -14.27 -25.06 0.91
N TYR A 188 -14.97 -24.32 1.77
CA TYR A 188 -14.43 -23.92 3.08
C TYR A 188 -14.44 -25.10 4.07
N ASP A 189 -13.29 -25.29 4.73
CA ASP A 189 -13.05 -26.35 5.71
C ASP A 189 -12.45 -25.75 6.98
N ALA A 190 -13.23 -25.79 8.07
CA ALA A 190 -12.85 -25.27 9.39
C ALA A 190 -11.74 -26.08 10.08
N THR A 191 -11.34 -27.23 9.54
CA THR A 191 -10.20 -28.01 10.07
C THR A 191 -8.85 -27.51 9.53
N GLN A 192 -8.86 -26.65 8.50
CA GLN A 192 -7.68 -25.93 8.07
C GLN A 192 -7.31 -24.84 9.07
N ALA A 193 -6.04 -24.41 9.06
CA ALA A 193 -5.51 -23.41 9.98
C ALA A 193 -5.96 -21.97 9.61
N TRP A 194 -7.26 -21.74 9.51
CA TRP A 194 -7.83 -20.40 9.38
C TRP A 194 -7.86 -19.69 10.73
N PRO A 195 -7.66 -18.37 10.77
CA PRO A 195 -7.95 -17.57 11.95
C PRO A 195 -9.43 -17.64 12.31
N LEU A 196 -9.74 -17.76 13.61
CA LEU A 196 -11.11 -17.90 14.13
C LEU A 196 -12.09 -16.83 13.62
N ILE A 197 -11.62 -15.62 13.32
CA ILE A 197 -12.46 -14.56 12.75
C ILE A 197 -13.04 -14.92 11.37
N LEU A 198 -12.30 -15.71 10.56
CA LEU A 198 -12.79 -16.19 9.28
C LEU A 198 -13.78 -17.34 9.48
N ASP A 199 -13.57 -18.20 10.47
CA ASP A 199 -14.54 -19.26 10.82
C ASP A 199 -15.89 -18.63 11.22
N ASN A 200 -15.84 -17.65 12.12
CA ASN A 200 -17.02 -16.89 12.55
C ASN A 200 -17.68 -16.15 11.38
N TYR A 201 -16.91 -15.63 10.42
CA TYR A 201 -17.43 -14.99 9.21
C TYR A 201 -18.20 -15.98 8.33
N VAL A 202 -17.68 -17.19 8.14
CA VAL A 202 -18.36 -18.24 7.35
C VAL A 202 -19.67 -18.66 8.02
N GLU A 203 -19.67 -18.83 9.34
CA GLU A 203 -20.89 -19.12 10.11
C GLU A 203 -21.93 -18.01 9.92
N TRP A 204 -21.53 -16.75 10.10
CA TRP A 204 -22.40 -15.59 9.90
C TRP A 204 -22.99 -15.52 8.47
N MET A 205 -22.17 -15.82 7.45
CA MET A 205 -22.62 -15.88 6.06
C MET A 205 -23.69 -16.95 5.82
N ARG A 206 -23.50 -18.15 6.40
CA ARG A 206 -24.44 -19.27 6.27
C ARG A 206 -25.77 -18.99 6.97
N GLU A 207 -25.73 -18.34 8.13
CA GLU A 207 -26.94 -17.92 8.85
C GLU A 207 -27.74 -16.87 8.07
N LYS A 208 -27.07 -15.93 7.40
CA LYS A 208 -27.72 -14.87 6.60
C LYS A 208 -28.45 -15.40 5.36
N HIS A 209 -28.05 -16.57 4.84
CA HIS A 209 -28.63 -17.21 3.65
C HIS A 209 -29.54 -18.40 3.98
N SER A 210 -29.77 -18.69 5.27
CA SER A 210 -30.71 -19.70 5.75
C SER A 210 -32.11 -19.12 5.94
#